data_AF-A0A1A8H8S4-F1
#
_entry.id   AF-A0A1A8H8S4-F1
#
_cell.length_a   1.000
_cell.length_b   1.000
_cell.length_c   1.000
_cell.angle_alpha   90.00
_cell.angle_beta   90.00
_cell.angle_gamma   90.00
#
_symmetry.space_group_name_H-M   'P 1'
#
loop_
_entity.id
_entity.type
_entity.pdbx_description
1 polymer ?
#
loop_
_entity_poly.entity_id
_entity_poly.type
_entity_poly.pdbx_seq_one_letter_code
_entity_poly.pdbx_strand_id
1 'polypeptide(L)'
;AVYQCKLCNYNTQLKANFQLHCKTDKHMQKHQLVAHIKEGGKANQWRLKCVAIGNPVHLKCNACDYYSNSVDKLRLHATNQRHESAVRLYKHLQKLDSSYSQDS
;
A
#
# COMPACT_ATOMS: atom_id res chain seq x y z
N ALA A 1 0.99 -12.25 -31.72
CA ALA A 1 0.22 -11.51 -30.70
C ALA A 1 0.82 -11.78 -29.33
N VAL A 2 1.01 -10.75 -28.50
CA VAL A 2 1.56 -10.89 -27.13
C VAL A 2 0.40 -10.99 -26.14
N TYR A 3 0.45 -11.97 -25.25
CA TYR A 3 -0.45 -12.09 -24.11
C TYR A 3 0.10 -11.28 -22.93
N GLN A 4 -0.72 -10.39 -22.36
CA GLN A 4 -0.32 -9.51 -21.28
C GLN A 4 -1.29 -9.60 -20.09
N CYS A 5 -0.74 -9.85 -18.91
CA CYS A 5 -1.45 -9.71 -17.65
C CYS A 5 -1.21 -8.30 -17.09
N LYS A 6 -2.20 -7.41 -17.19
CA LYS A 6 -2.13 -6.06 -16.61
C LYS A 6 -2.03 -6.06 -15.08
N LEU A 7 -2.58 -7.10 -14.43
CA LEU A 7 -2.55 -7.23 -12.98
C LEU A 7 -1.12 -7.47 -12.46
N CYS A 8 -0.34 -8.30 -13.14
CA CYS A 8 1.00 -8.69 -12.72
C CYS A 8 2.12 -8.05 -13.55
N ASN A 9 1.77 -7.18 -14.50
CA ASN A 9 2.68 -6.62 -15.52
C ASN A 9 3.51 -7.70 -16.26
N TYR A 10 2.96 -8.90 -16.40
CA TYR A 10 3.58 -10.06 -17.01
C TYR A 10 3.22 -10.12 -18.50
N ASN A 11 4.19 -10.39 -19.37
CA ASN A 11 3.97 -10.54 -20.80
C ASN A 11 4.57 -11.86 -21.30
N THR A 12 3.94 -12.46 -22.30
CA THR A 12 4.44 -13.66 -22.96
C THR A 12 3.89 -13.79 -24.38
N GLN A 13 4.63 -14.39 -25.29
CA GLN A 13 4.16 -14.66 -26.66
C GLN A 13 3.39 -15.99 -26.77
N LEU A 14 3.44 -16.82 -25.72
CA LEU A 14 2.86 -18.16 -25.72
C LEU A 14 1.59 -18.22 -24.86
N LYS A 15 0.48 -18.65 -25.46
CA LYS A 15 -0.81 -18.81 -24.76
C LYS A 15 -0.71 -19.76 -23.57
N ALA A 16 0.06 -20.85 -23.71
CA ALA A 16 0.27 -21.83 -22.63
C ALA A 16 0.93 -21.20 -21.39
N ASN A 17 1.96 -20.37 -21.60
CA ASN A 17 2.65 -19.65 -20.51
C ASN A 17 1.70 -18.67 -19.81
N PHE A 18 0.82 -18.02 -20.57
CA PHE A 18 -0.18 -17.14 -20.00
C PHE A 18 -1.21 -17.90 -19.16
N GLN A 19 -1.68 -19.06 -19.64
CA GLN A 19 -2.61 -19.91 -18.89
C GLN A 19 -1.98 -20.45 -17.60
N LEU A 20 -0.69 -20.83 -17.64
CA LEU A 20 0.05 -21.22 -16.44
C LEU A 20 0.21 -20.05 -15.47
N HIS A 21 0.55 -18.86 -15.97
CA HIS A 21 0.63 -17.65 -15.16
C HIS A 21 -0.66 -17.39 -14.38
N CYS A 22 -1.83 -17.48 -15.03
CA CYS A 22 -3.12 -17.26 -14.36
C CYS A 22 -3.44 -18.29 -13.27
N LYS A 23 -2.79 -19.46 -13.29
CA LYS A 23 -2.93 -20.50 -12.26
C LYS A 23 -1.93 -20.35 -11.10
N THR A 24 -0.97 -19.44 -11.21
CA THR A 24 0.01 -19.23 -10.12
C THR A 24 -0.64 -18.60 -8.90
N ASP A 25 -0.20 -19.01 -7.71
CA ASP A 25 -0.68 -18.46 -6.44
C ASP A 25 -0.49 -16.94 -6.37
N LYS A 26 0.63 -16.43 -6.89
CA LYS A 26 0.92 -14.99 -6.97
C LYS A 26 -0.16 -14.23 -7.76
N HIS A 27 -0.59 -14.78 -8.90
CA HIS A 27 -1.67 -14.18 -9.69
C HIS A 27 -2.99 -14.25 -8.93
N MET A 28 -3.31 -15.43 -8.38
CA MET A 28 -4.57 -15.68 -7.68
C MET A 28 -4.75 -14.77 -6.44
N GLN A 29 -3.72 -14.64 -5.61
CA GLN A 29 -3.73 -13.78 -4.43
C GLN A 29 -3.95 -12.31 -4.81
N LYS A 30 -3.25 -11.83 -5.85
CA LYS A 30 -3.43 -10.46 -6.35
C LYS A 30 -4.82 -10.24 -6.94
N HIS A 31 -5.38 -11.26 -7.59
CA HIS A 31 -6.72 -11.22 -8.16
C HIS A 31 -7.81 -11.18 -7.08
N GLN A 32 -7.71 -12.03 -6.06
CA GLN A 32 -8.60 -12.08 -4.90
C GLN A 32 -8.58 -10.75 -4.13
N LEU A 33 -7.40 -10.17 -3.91
CA LEU A 33 -7.26 -8.86 -3.28
C LEU A 33 -8.02 -7.77 -4.07
N VAL A 34 -7.87 -7.75 -5.39
CA VAL A 34 -8.60 -6.79 -6.25
C VAL A 34 -10.11 -7.01 -6.19
N ALA A 35 -10.57 -8.27 -6.16
CA ALA A 35 -11.99 -8.60 -6.03
C ALA A 35 -12.56 -8.07 -4.70
N HIS A 36 -11.89 -8.36 -3.58
CA HIS A 36 -12.28 -7.87 -2.26
C HIS A 36 -12.29 -6.34 -2.16
N ILE A 37 -11.29 -5.66 -2.74
CA ILE A 37 -11.27 -4.19 -2.77
C ILE A 37 -12.47 -3.64 -3.55
N LYS A 38 -12.88 -4.29 -4.65
CA LYS A 38 -14.05 -3.89 -5.45
C LYS A 38 -15.37 -4.10 -4.71
N GLU A 39 -15.48 -5.11 -3.86
CA GLU A 39 -16.67 -5.37 -3.03
C GLU A 39 -16.99 -4.18 -2.11
N GLY A 40 -15.98 -3.42 -1.66
CA GLY A 40 -16.17 -2.22 -0.83
C GLY A 40 -16.48 -0.91 -1.59
N GLY A 41 -16.75 -0.94 -2.89
CA GLY A 41 -17.28 0.21 -3.66
C GLY A 41 -16.29 1.34 -3.99
N LYS A 42 -16.82 2.50 -4.42
CA LYS A 42 -16.04 3.65 -4.94
C LYS A 42 -15.03 4.22 -3.94
N ALA A 43 -15.30 4.13 -2.64
CA ALA A 43 -14.40 4.59 -1.57
C ALA A 43 -13.08 3.80 -1.52
N ASN A 44 -13.05 2.58 -2.06
CA ASN A 44 -11.87 1.71 -2.07
C ASN A 44 -11.12 1.72 -3.41
N GLN A 45 -11.58 2.51 -4.38
CA GLN A 45 -10.99 2.57 -5.72
C GLN A 45 -9.55 3.13 -5.72
N TRP A 46 -9.20 3.96 -4.73
CA TRP A 46 -7.81 4.42 -4.52
C TRP A 46 -6.87 3.25 -4.14
N ARG A 47 -7.36 2.23 -3.43
CA ARG A 47 -6.57 1.04 -3.08
C ARG A 47 -6.24 0.18 -4.30
N LEU A 48 -7.09 0.20 -5.34
CA LEU A 48 -6.79 -0.47 -6.62
C LEU A 48 -5.57 0.15 -7.33
N LYS A 49 -5.40 1.49 -7.25
CA LYS A 49 -4.22 2.17 -7.80
C LYS A 49 -2.94 1.70 -7.11
N CYS A 50 -2.97 1.48 -5.80
CA CYS A 50 -1.83 0.97 -5.03
C CYS A 50 -1.46 -0.48 -5.40
N VAL A 51 -2.45 -1.34 -5.68
CA VAL A 51 -2.22 -2.74 -6.09
C VAL A 51 -1.59 -2.83 -7.49
N ALA A 52 -1.95 -1.92 -8.41
CA ALA A 52 -1.37 -1.86 -9.76
C ALA A 52 0.13 -1.50 -9.76
N ILE A 53 0.58 -0.70 -8.78
CA ILE A 53 1.98 -0.27 -8.62
C ILE A 53 2.90 -1.42 -8.14
N GLY A 54 2.33 -2.57 -7.75
CA GLY A 54 3.10 -3.78 -7.46
C GLY A 54 3.46 -3.99 -6.00
N ASN A 55 3.02 -3.10 -5.10
CA ASN A 55 3.23 -3.28 -3.66
C ASN A 55 1.91 -3.10 -2.89
N PRO A 56 1.27 -4.19 -2.45
CA PRO A 56 -0.12 -4.17 -1.95
C PRO A 56 -0.28 -3.45 -0.60
N VAL A 57 0.80 -3.18 0.14
CA VAL A 57 0.76 -2.45 1.41
C VAL A 57 1.99 -1.53 1.49
N HIS A 58 1.75 -0.22 1.42
CA HIS A 58 2.71 0.79 1.87
C HIS A 58 2.21 1.31 3.21
N LEU A 59 2.79 0.80 4.30
CA LEU A 59 2.64 1.39 5.62
C LEU A 59 3.57 2.59 5.72
N LYS A 60 3.05 3.70 6.23
CA LYS A 60 3.79 4.94 6.42
C LYS A 60 3.72 5.36 7.89
N CYS A 61 4.86 5.75 8.46
CA CYS A 61 4.90 6.53 9.69
C CYS A 61 4.83 8.02 9.34
N ASN A 62 3.77 8.70 9.76
CA ASN A 62 3.60 10.13 9.47
C ASN A 62 4.59 11.02 10.24
N ALA A 63 4.99 10.63 11.46
CA ALA A 63 5.93 11.41 12.26
C ALA A 63 7.36 11.39 11.70
N CYS A 64 7.74 10.32 10.99
CA CYS A 64 9.12 10.09 10.52
C CYS A 64 9.25 10.04 8.99
N ASP A 65 8.13 10.16 8.26
CA ASP A 65 8.03 9.88 6.82
C ASP A 65 8.65 8.53 6.39
N TYR A 66 8.63 7.55 7.30
CA TYR A 66 9.23 6.23 7.08
C TYR A 66 8.23 5.28 6.41
N TYR A 67 8.66 4.55 5.38
CA TYR A 67 7.81 3.62 4.61
C TYR A 67 8.26 2.17 4.80
N SER A 68 7.28 1.26 4.92
CA SER A 68 7.52 -0.18 5.01
C SER A 68 6.35 -0.98 4.43
N ASN A 69 6.62 -2.22 4.02
CA ASN A 69 5.61 -3.16 3.52
C ASN A 69 5.25 -4.27 4.52
N SER A 70 5.73 -4.16 5.77
CA SER A 70 5.47 -5.12 6.85
C SER A 70 5.10 -4.39 8.13
N VAL A 71 4.02 -4.87 8.78
CA VAL A 71 3.57 -4.36 10.08
C VAL A 71 4.66 -4.58 11.14
N ASP A 72 5.36 -5.71 11.11
CA ASP A 72 6.43 -6.01 12.07
C ASP A 72 7.61 -5.05 11.92
N LYS A 73 8.00 -4.73 10.68
CA LYS A 73 9.02 -3.71 10.42
C LYS A 73 8.58 -2.32 10.90
N LEU A 74 7.30 -1.98 10.75
CA LEU A 74 6.76 -0.72 11.27
C LEU A 74 6.71 -0.70 12.80
N ARG A 75 6.35 -1.82 13.44
CA ARG A 75 6.35 -1.97 14.91
C ARG A 75 7.75 -1.82 15.48
N LEU A 76 8.75 -2.45 14.86
CA LEU A 76 10.15 -2.28 15.26
C LEU A 76 10.65 -0.85 15.05
N HIS A 77 10.22 -0.18 13.97
CA HIS A 77 10.51 1.24 13.78
C HIS A 77 9.94 2.09 14.93
N ALA A 78 8.73 1.78 15.40
CA ALA A 78 8.06 2.54 16.46
C ALA A 78 8.75 2.43 17.83
N THR A 79 9.56 1.39 18.07
CA THR A 79 10.35 1.25 19.31
C THR A 79 11.69 1.99 19.26
N ASN A 80 12.03 2.65 18.14
CA ASN A 80 13.30 3.35 17.99
C ASN A 80 13.26 4.71 18.71
N GLN A 81 14.31 5.05 19.45
CA GLN A 81 14.40 6.30 20.22
C GLN A 81 14.24 7.55 19.33
N ARG A 82 14.70 7.48 18.07
CA ARG A 82 14.48 8.53 17.06
C ARG A 82 13.01 8.73 16.71
N HIS A 83 12.23 7.64 16.67
CA HIS A 83 10.79 7.70 16.42
C HIS A 83 10.08 8.39 17.58
N GLU A 84 10.44 8.08 18.83
CA GLU A 84 9.84 8.74 20.00
C GLU A 84 10.02 10.26 19.99
N SER A 85 11.23 10.73 19.66
CA SER A 85 11.50 12.18 19.52
C SER A 85 10.67 12.81 18.40
N ALA A 86 10.61 12.17 17.24
CA ALA A 86 9.85 12.65 16.09
C ALA A 86 8.33 12.70 16.39
N VAL A 87 7.79 11.71 17.09
CA VAL A 87 6.37 11.67 17.49
C VAL A 87 6.03 12.79 18.48
N ARG A 88 6.92 13.10 19.44
CA ARG A 88 6.70 14.21 20.38
C ARG A 88 6.60 15.55 19.63
N LEU A 89 7.53 15.80 18.70
CA LEU A 89 7.50 16.98 17.86
C LEU A 89 6.24 17.03 16.99
N TYR A 90 5.92 15.93 16.30
CA TYR A 90 4.75 15.84 15.44
C TYR A 90 3.43 16.10 16.19
N LYS A 91 3.29 15.59 17.42
CA LYS A 91 2.12 15.86 18.27
C LYS A 91 2.04 17.31 18.72
N HIS A 92 3.17 17.95 18.99
CA HIS A 92 3.19 19.36 19.36
C HIS A 92 2.75 20.24 18.18
N LEU A 93 3.30 19.98 16.99
CA LEU A 93 2.91 20.69 15.77
C LEU A 93 1.43 20.51 15.43
N GLN A 94 0.87 19.31 15.58
CA GLN A 94 -0.57 19.09 15.38
C GLN A 94 -1.46 19.91 16.33
N LYS A 95 -1.04 20.08 17.59
CA LYS A 95 -1.80 20.89 18.56
C LYS A 95 -1.79 22.37 18.16
N LEU A 96 -0.64 22.88 17.70
CA LEU A 96 -0.52 24.25 17.21
C LEU A 96 -1.40 24.50 15.99
N ASP A 97 -1.38 23.58 15.02
CA ASP A 97 -2.21 23.64 13.81
C ASP A 97 -3.71 23.62 14.15
N SER A 98 -4.10 22.79 15.12
CA SER A 98 -5.49 22.73 15.62
C SER A 98 -5.91 24.02 16.33
N SER A 99 -5.00 24.66 17.09
CA SER A 99 -5.27 25.95 17.73
C SER A 99 -5.33 27.11 16.74
N TYR A 100 -4.55 27.06 15.65
CA TYR A 100 -4.57 28.08 14.60
C TYR A 100 -5.84 27.98 13.73
N SER A 101 -6.39 26.78 13.58
CA SER A 101 -7.60 26.53 12.80
C SER A 101 -8.91 26.91 13.51
N GLN A 102 -8.88 27.31 14.79
CA GLN A 102 -10.06 27.79 15.54
C GLN A 102 -10.19 29.32 15.55
N ASP A 103 -9.21 30.05 15.02
CA ASP A 103 -9.15 31.52 14.99
C ASP A 103 -9.34 32.10 13.57
N SER A 104 -10.01 31.36 12.68
CA SER A 104 -10.39 31.81 11.32
C SER A 104 -11.85 31.53 11.02
#